data_AF-B1SXF1-F1
#
_entry.id   AF-B1SXF1-F1
#
_cell.length_a   1.000
_cell.length_b   1.000
_cell.length_c   1.000
_cell.angle_alpha   90.00
_cell.angle_beta   90.00
_cell.angle_gamma   90.00
#
_symmetry.space_group_name_H-M   'P 1'
#
loop_
_entity.id
_entity.type
_entity.pdbx_description
1 polymer ?
#
loop_
_entity_poly.entity_id
_entity_poly.type
_entity_poly.pdbx_seq_one_letter_code
_entity_poly.pdbx_strand_id
1 'polypeptide(L)'
;MGTSTLRLSASAAAARIGVSVKALRLYERRGLVAPERTPAGYRVYGSDDLARAADIVALRALGLSLAQVASVLGGDARSLDDALAAHEAALDLGIQDLVHKLDRVRAIRAGLARGRMPADGELTRLLDDRGAGVAFNLPWPWGGEWFEFHDIRPLNYIIGSLGSGKTRLAMRLAEALPGAVFVGLDRLENGAAAAAGALQANPAWQARVARALASLAKGGATQSPALTALLACLEAEGPSALVIDLIEQDLDRPTQQALIAWLRARTATDARPLFLMTRSSAILDLSAVGPDEAIILCPANHNPPSRVAPYRGAPGYEAVAMCLASPEIRERIARRPEAA
;
A
#
# COMPACT_ATOMS: atom_id res chain seq x y z
N MET A 1 -57.47 -4.22 -14.23
CA MET A 1 -56.15 -4.83 -14.00
C MET A 1 -55.53 -4.15 -12.78
N GLY A 2 -55.69 -4.72 -11.59
CA GLY A 2 -55.14 -4.15 -10.37
C GLY A 2 -53.69 -4.59 -10.21
N THR A 3 -52.74 -3.67 -10.39
CA THR A 3 -51.36 -3.88 -9.93
C THR A 3 -51.39 -4.03 -8.42
N SER A 4 -51.12 -5.24 -7.93
CA SER A 4 -51.02 -5.51 -6.49
C SER A 4 -49.87 -4.66 -5.92
N THR A 5 -50.21 -3.59 -5.22
CA THR A 5 -49.24 -2.74 -4.52
C THR A 5 -48.68 -3.53 -3.34
N LEU A 6 -47.50 -4.11 -3.54
CA LEU A 6 -46.81 -4.88 -2.52
C LEU A 6 -46.57 -3.97 -1.31
N ARG A 7 -47.23 -4.27 -0.20
CA ARG A 7 -47.17 -3.52 1.05
C ARG A 7 -46.64 -4.43 2.14
N LEU A 8 -45.40 -4.19 2.58
CA LEU A 8 -44.72 -5.04 3.55
C LEU A 8 -44.59 -4.36 4.91
N SER A 9 -44.75 -5.13 5.98
CA SER A 9 -44.35 -4.69 7.32
C SER A 9 -42.84 -4.47 7.38
N ALA A 10 -42.36 -3.72 8.37
CA ALA A 10 -40.93 -3.44 8.52
C ALA A 10 -40.05 -4.70 8.60
N SER A 11 -40.53 -5.77 9.26
CA SER A 11 -39.80 -7.05 9.35
C SER A 11 -39.78 -7.78 8.01
N ALA A 12 -40.90 -7.83 7.30
CA ALA A 12 -40.98 -8.47 5.99
C ALA A 12 -40.15 -7.72 4.93
N ALA A 13 -40.19 -6.38 4.95
CA ALA A 13 -39.36 -5.53 4.09
C ALA A 13 -37.87 -5.73 4.37
N ALA A 14 -37.48 -5.74 5.65
CA ALA A 14 -36.10 -5.98 6.07
C ALA A 14 -35.57 -7.33 5.58
N ALA A 15 -36.36 -8.40 5.77
CA ALA A 15 -36.03 -9.74 5.29
C ALA A 15 -35.89 -9.78 3.76
N ARG A 16 -36.80 -9.14 3.03
CA ARG A 16 -36.79 -9.12 1.56
C ARG A 16 -35.58 -8.38 0.98
N ILE A 17 -35.16 -7.29 1.62
CA ILE A 17 -34.05 -6.44 1.17
C ILE A 17 -32.70 -6.92 1.75
N GLY A 18 -32.71 -7.89 2.68
CA GLY A 18 -31.50 -8.42 3.30
C GLY A 18 -30.84 -7.45 4.29
N VAL A 19 -31.64 -6.61 4.97
CA VAL A 19 -31.15 -5.63 5.95
C VAL A 19 -31.84 -5.81 7.30
N SER A 20 -31.31 -5.18 8.35
CA SER A 20 -32.00 -5.14 9.63
C SER A 20 -33.17 -4.14 9.63
N VAL A 21 -34.19 -4.40 10.45
CA VAL A 21 -35.27 -3.43 10.69
C VAL A 21 -34.72 -2.08 11.20
N LYS A 22 -33.60 -2.11 11.96
CA LYS A 22 -32.91 -0.91 12.43
C LYS A 22 -32.32 -0.09 11.27
N ALA A 23 -31.82 -0.75 10.22
CA ALA A 23 -31.31 -0.09 9.02
C ALA A 23 -32.43 0.60 8.23
N LEU A 24 -33.58 -0.05 8.03
CA LEU A 24 -34.74 0.59 7.39
C LEU A 24 -35.23 1.83 8.17
N ARG A 25 -35.26 1.77 9.50
CA ARG A 25 -35.58 2.94 10.34
C ARG A 25 -34.51 4.03 10.23
N LEU A 26 -33.25 3.67 10.02
CA LEU A 26 -32.18 4.64 9.82
C LEU A 26 -32.34 5.35 8.47
N TYR A 27 -32.69 4.62 7.41
CA TYR A 27 -32.95 5.20 6.09
C TYR A 27 -34.12 6.19 6.15
N GLU A 28 -35.22 5.82 6.82
CA GLU A 28 -36.34 6.73 7.08
C GLU A 28 -35.90 7.99 7.85
N ARG A 29 -35.15 7.84 8.96
CA ARG A 29 -34.66 9.00 9.72
C ARG A 29 -33.74 9.92 8.92
N ARG A 30 -33.07 9.39 7.89
CA ARG A 30 -32.22 10.16 6.97
C ARG A 30 -32.98 10.67 5.75
N GLY A 31 -34.30 10.48 5.68
CA GLY A 31 -35.14 10.91 4.57
C GLY A 31 -34.93 10.12 3.27
N LEU A 32 -34.25 8.98 3.34
CA LEU A 32 -33.90 8.18 2.15
C LEU A 32 -35.03 7.27 1.68
N VAL A 33 -35.95 6.92 2.58
CA VAL A 33 -37.16 6.12 2.35
C VAL A 33 -38.30 6.74 3.17
N ALA A 34 -39.53 6.74 2.66
CA ALA A 34 -40.65 7.41 3.31
C ALA A 34 -41.87 6.46 3.40
N PRO A 35 -41.79 5.42 4.25
CA PRO A 35 -42.84 4.41 4.32
C PRO A 35 -44.15 4.99 4.85
N GLU A 36 -45.26 4.53 4.28
CA GLU A 36 -46.60 4.82 4.77
C GLU A 36 -46.82 4.21 6.17
N ARG A 37 -47.92 4.61 6.83
CA ARG A 37 -48.35 4.01 8.08
C ARG A 37 -49.78 3.50 8.00
N THR A 38 -50.01 2.34 8.61
CA THR A 38 -51.37 1.83 8.87
C THR A 38 -52.15 2.79 9.79
N PRO A 39 -53.50 2.71 9.84
CA PRO A 39 -54.30 3.44 10.82
C PRO A 39 -53.89 3.18 12.29
N ALA A 40 -53.35 2.00 12.59
CA ALA A 40 -52.81 1.65 13.91
C ALA A 40 -51.38 2.18 14.17
N GLY A 41 -50.79 2.94 13.24
CA GLY A 41 -49.50 3.60 13.40
C GLY A 41 -48.26 2.80 12.99
N TYR A 42 -48.41 1.55 12.53
CA TYR A 42 -47.30 0.71 12.06
C TYR A 42 -46.81 1.09 10.66
N ARG A 43 -45.50 0.97 10.40
CA ARG A 43 -44.86 1.25 9.10
C ARG A 43 -45.18 0.18 8.06
N VAL A 44 -45.47 0.63 6.85
CA VAL A 44 -45.74 -0.18 5.67
C VAL A 44 -44.90 0.33 4.51
N TYR A 45 -44.08 -0.54 3.93
CA TYR A 45 -43.18 -0.23 2.82
C TYR A 45 -43.86 -0.64 1.52
N GLY A 46 -44.02 0.32 0.60
CA GLY A 46 -44.53 0.08 -0.74
C GLY A 46 -43.46 -0.42 -1.71
N SER A 47 -43.83 -0.63 -2.97
CA SER A 47 -42.88 -1.01 -4.04
C SER A 47 -41.73 -0.03 -4.17
N ASP A 48 -42.03 1.27 -4.13
CA ASP A 48 -41.07 2.34 -4.40
C ASP A 48 -40.08 2.48 -3.24
N ASP A 49 -40.58 2.34 -2.00
CA ASP A 49 -39.73 2.28 -0.81
C ASP A 49 -38.76 1.09 -0.85
N LEU A 50 -39.23 -0.06 -1.34
CA LEU A 50 -38.41 -1.28 -1.44
C LEU A 50 -37.37 -1.15 -2.56
N ALA A 51 -37.74 -0.60 -3.71
CA ALA A 51 -36.79 -0.30 -4.79
C ALA A 51 -35.71 0.68 -4.31
N ARG A 52 -36.13 1.77 -3.66
CA ARG A 52 -35.22 2.76 -3.08
C ARG A 52 -34.31 2.15 -2.01
N ALA A 53 -34.85 1.28 -1.14
CA ALA A 53 -34.06 0.56 -0.15
C ALA A 53 -33.05 -0.40 -0.79
N ALA A 54 -33.40 -1.06 -1.89
CA ALA A 54 -32.47 -1.90 -2.65
C ALA A 54 -31.32 -1.08 -3.25
N ASP A 55 -31.60 0.08 -3.84
CA ASP A 55 -30.57 0.98 -4.36
C ASP A 55 -29.63 1.47 -3.26
N ILE A 56 -30.17 1.82 -2.09
CA ILE A 56 -29.37 2.19 -0.91
C ILE A 56 -28.43 1.03 -0.52
N VAL A 57 -28.92 -0.22 -0.52
CA VAL A 57 -28.10 -1.38 -0.20
C VAL A 57 -26.99 -1.58 -1.24
N ALA A 58 -27.30 -1.49 -2.53
CA ALA A 58 -26.32 -1.62 -3.60
C ALA A 58 -25.24 -0.54 -3.50
N LEU A 59 -25.62 0.72 -3.33
CA LEU A 59 -24.67 1.81 -3.16
C LEU A 59 -23.86 1.67 -1.87
N ARG A 60 -24.46 1.17 -0.78
CA ARG A 60 -23.71 0.86 0.45
C ARG A 60 -22.68 -0.27 0.24
N ALA A 61 -23.00 -1.25 -0.60
CA ALA A 61 -22.07 -2.34 -0.94
C ALA A 61 -20.88 -1.86 -1.79
N LEU A 62 -21.06 -0.77 -2.55
CA LEU A 62 -19.98 -0.07 -3.27
C LEU A 62 -19.11 0.81 -2.36
N GLY A 63 -19.36 0.85 -1.04
CA GLY A 63 -18.53 1.56 -0.07
C GLY A 63 -19.00 2.98 0.27
N LEU A 64 -20.15 3.43 -0.23
CA LEU A 64 -20.63 4.80 0.01
C LEU A 64 -21.12 4.99 1.45
N SER A 65 -20.84 6.18 2.00
CA SER A 65 -21.52 6.66 3.20
C SER A 65 -22.99 6.98 2.90
N LEU A 66 -23.87 6.94 3.91
CA LEU A 66 -25.29 7.29 3.70
C LEU A 66 -25.50 8.73 3.20
N ALA A 67 -24.56 9.64 3.46
CA ALA A 67 -24.59 10.99 2.93
C ALA A 67 -24.31 11.03 1.42
N GLN A 68 -23.30 10.28 0.96
CA GLN A 68 -23.02 10.11 -0.47
C GLN A 68 -24.14 9.37 -1.18
N VAL A 69 -24.71 8.34 -0.54
CA VAL A 69 -25.92 7.66 -1.06
C VAL A 69 -27.05 8.66 -1.27
N ALA A 70 -27.29 9.59 -0.32
CA ALA A 70 -28.29 10.64 -0.51
C ALA A 70 -27.99 11.53 -1.73
N SER A 71 -26.72 11.90 -1.94
CA SER A 71 -26.28 12.72 -3.08
C SER A 71 -26.52 12.00 -4.42
N VAL A 72 -26.06 10.76 -4.54
CA VAL A 72 -26.24 9.93 -5.74
C VAL A 72 -27.72 9.74 -6.06
N LEU A 73 -28.51 9.40 -5.04
CA LEU A 73 -29.94 9.21 -5.17
C LEU A 73 -30.72 10.51 -5.42
N GLY A 74 -30.07 11.67 -5.27
CA GLY A 74 -30.53 13.00 -5.66
C GLY A 74 -30.04 13.44 -7.05
N GLY A 75 -29.32 12.60 -7.78
CA GLY A 75 -28.88 12.84 -9.16
C GLY A 75 -27.43 13.29 -9.32
N ASP A 76 -26.62 13.26 -8.26
CA ASP A 76 -25.18 13.57 -8.36
C ASP A 76 -24.40 12.43 -9.03
N ALA A 77 -24.23 12.55 -10.36
CA ALA A 77 -23.52 11.57 -11.16
C ALA A 77 -22.03 11.45 -10.80
N ARG A 78 -21.39 12.51 -10.29
CA ARG A 78 -19.96 12.47 -9.94
C ARG A 78 -19.72 11.58 -8.73
N SER A 79 -20.57 11.71 -7.69
CA SER A 79 -20.49 10.84 -6.51
C SER A 79 -20.67 9.35 -6.85
N LEU A 80 -21.44 9.02 -7.89
CA LEU A 80 -21.61 7.64 -8.35
C LEU A 80 -20.40 7.16 -9.16
N ASP A 81 -19.87 8.00 -10.04
CA ASP A 81 -18.67 7.69 -10.82
C ASP A 81 -17.46 7.43 -9.92
N ASP A 82 -17.21 8.30 -8.94
CA ASP A 82 -16.13 8.14 -7.95
C ASP A 82 -16.25 6.82 -7.17
N ALA A 83 -17.48 6.45 -6.81
CA ALA A 83 -17.77 5.20 -6.11
C ALA A 83 -17.53 3.96 -6.98
N LEU A 84 -17.96 4.00 -8.23
CA LEU A 84 -17.76 2.90 -9.17
C LEU A 84 -16.28 2.74 -9.49
N ALA A 85 -15.55 3.83 -9.69
CA ALA A 85 -14.09 3.81 -9.89
C ALA A 85 -13.36 3.24 -8.67
N ALA A 86 -13.77 3.60 -7.45
CA ALA A 86 -13.21 3.02 -6.23
C ALA A 86 -13.51 1.50 -6.13
N HIS A 87 -14.71 1.09 -6.52
CA HIS A 87 -15.09 -0.32 -6.53
C HIS A 87 -14.33 -1.12 -7.60
N GLU A 88 -14.17 -0.58 -8.81
CA GLU A 88 -13.36 -1.14 -9.88
C GLU A 88 -11.92 -1.36 -9.41
N ALA A 89 -11.30 -0.34 -8.80
CA ALA A 89 -9.96 -0.46 -8.23
C ALA A 89 -9.87 -1.53 -7.14
N ALA A 90 -10.90 -1.68 -6.31
CA ALA A 90 -10.94 -2.72 -5.28
C ALA A 90 -11.07 -4.13 -5.89
N LEU A 91 -11.85 -4.28 -6.96
CA LEU A 91 -11.97 -5.54 -7.70
C LEU A 91 -10.65 -5.91 -8.38
N ASP A 92 -9.96 -4.96 -9.00
CA ASP A 92 -8.64 -5.17 -9.60
C ASP A 92 -7.61 -5.66 -8.58
N LEU A 93 -7.57 -5.04 -7.39
CA LEU A 93 -6.72 -5.49 -6.28
C LEU A 93 -7.08 -6.91 -5.84
N GLY A 94 -8.37 -7.24 -5.76
CA GLY A 94 -8.84 -8.58 -5.44
C GLY A 94 -8.45 -9.62 -6.49
N ILE A 95 -8.53 -9.28 -7.78
CA ILE A 95 -8.09 -10.14 -8.89
C ILE A 95 -6.58 -10.41 -8.77
N GLN A 96 -5.78 -9.37 -8.51
CA GLN A 96 -4.33 -9.53 -8.34
C GLN A 96 -4.01 -10.44 -7.15
N ASP A 97 -4.70 -10.29 -6.02
CA ASP A 97 -4.53 -11.16 -4.86
C ASP A 97 -4.89 -12.62 -5.18
N LEU A 98 -5.99 -12.86 -5.89
CA LEU A 98 -6.40 -14.19 -6.33
C LEU A 98 -5.39 -14.83 -7.29
N VAL A 99 -4.82 -14.05 -8.23
CA VAL A 99 -3.76 -14.51 -9.13
C VAL A 99 -2.52 -14.90 -8.32
N HIS A 100 -2.10 -14.08 -7.35
CA HIS A 100 -0.96 -14.40 -6.48
C HIS A 100 -1.18 -15.66 -5.65
N LYS A 101 -2.39 -15.87 -5.10
CA LYS A 101 -2.76 -17.10 -4.39
C LYS A 101 -2.69 -18.30 -5.31
N LEU A 102 -3.20 -18.17 -6.54
CA LEU A 102 -3.16 -19.24 -7.53
C LEU A 102 -1.71 -19.62 -7.92
N ASP A 103 -0.83 -18.65 -8.09
CA ASP A 103 0.57 -18.91 -8.42
C ASP A 103 1.33 -19.59 -7.27
N ARG A 104 1.03 -19.23 -6.02
CA ARG A 104 1.54 -19.95 -4.84
C ARG A 104 1.08 -21.41 -4.82
N VAL A 105 -0.20 -21.67 -5.06
CA VAL A 105 -0.74 -23.05 -5.19
C VAL A 105 0.00 -23.82 -6.29
N ARG A 106 0.20 -23.20 -7.47
CA ARG A 106 0.90 -23.83 -8.59
C ARG A 106 2.36 -24.15 -8.27
N ALA A 107 3.07 -23.23 -7.60
CA ALA A 107 4.45 -23.42 -7.20
C ALA A 107 4.61 -24.63 -6.26
N ILE A 108 3.75 -24.72 -5.23
CA ILE A 108 3.74 -25.85 -4.31
C ILE A 108 3.44 -27.16 -5.03
N ARG A 109 2.42 -27.17 -5.90
CA ARG A 109 2.10 -28.36 -6.72
C ARG A 109 3.27 -28.80 -7.59
N ALA A 110 4.01 -27.86 -8.19
CA ALA A 110 5.19 -28.15 -9.00
C ALA A 110 6.39 -28.63 -8.17
N GLY A 111 6.49 -28.21 -6.91
CA GLY A 111 7.47 -28.73 -5.94
C GLY A 111 7.16 -30.18 -5.55
N LEU A 112 5.90 -30.45 -5.23
CA LEU A 112 5.41 -31.80 -4.91
C LEU A 112 5.63 -32.78 -6.06
N ALA A 113 5.37 -32.37 -7.31
CA ALA A 113 5.64 -33.18 -8.50
C ALA A 113 7.13 -33.55 -8.66
N ARG A 114 8.03 -32.79 -8.03
CA ARG A 114 9.48 -33.03 -7.99
C ARG A 114 9.95 -33.69 -6.69
N GLY A 115 9.03 -34.18 -5.85
CA GLY A 115 9.34 -34.83 -4.58
C GLY A 115 9.77 -33.88 -3.46
N ARG A 116 9.61 -32.56 -3.64
CA ARG A 116 9.91 -31.57 -2.59
C ARG A 116 8.65 -31.32 -1.76
N MET A 117 8.73 -31.62 -0.47
CA MET A 117 7.70 -31.21 0.49
C MET A 117 7.77 -29.69 0.73
N PRO A 118 6.62 -29.02 0.93
CA PRO A 118 6.59 -27.61 1.33
C PRO A 118 7.38 -27.44 2.63
N ALA A 119 8.12 -26.34 2.74
CA ALA A 119 8.82 -26.02 3.98
C ALA A 119 7.82 -25.69 5.11
N ASP A 120 8.27 -25.78 6.35
CA ASP A 120 7.42 -25.47 7.50
C ASP A 120 6.81 -24.05 7.39
N GLY A 121 5.49 -23.98 7.60
CA GLY A 121 4.72 -22.74 7.49
C GLY A 121 4.42 -22.27 6.06
N GLU A 122 4.93 -22.90 5.01
CA GLU A 122 4.60 -22.55 3.62
C GLU A 122 3.11 -22.80 3.31
N LEU A 123 2.56 -23.90 3.83
CA LEU A 123 1.12 -24.18 3.76
C LEU A 123 0.29 -23.19 4.59
N THR A 124 0.80 -22.76 5.74
CA THR A 124 0.12 -21.74 6.56
C THR A 124 0.04 -20.41 5.83
N ARG A 125 1.13 -19.96 5.18
CA ARG A 125 1.15 -18.74 4.35
C ARG A 125 0.29 -18.83 3.09
N LEU A 126 -0.06 -20.05 2.66
CA LEU A 126 -1.03 -20.26 1.57
C LEU A 126 -2.47 -20.06 2.04
N LEU A 127 -2.74 -20.37 3.31
CA LEU A 127 -4.06 -20.25 3.94
C LEU A 127 -4.30 -18.89 4.60
N ASP A 128 -3.22 -18.18 4.95
CA ASP A 128 -3.31 -16.84 5.52
C ASP A 128 -3.51 -15.81 4.41
N ASP A 129 -4.70 -15.20 4.38
CA ASP A 129 -4.99 -14.01 3.56
C ASP A 129 -4.15 -12.79 4.00
N ARG A 130 -3.47 -12.90 5.14
CA ARG A 130 -2.59 -11.88 5.72
C ARG A 130 -1.15 -12.37 5.68
N GLY A 131 -0.42 -11.99 4.64
CA GLY A 131 1.04 -12.10 4.64
C GLY A 131 1.67 -11.35 5.84
N ALA A 132 2.98 -11.48 6.02
CA ALA A 132 3.72 -10.68 7.01
C ALA A 132 3.31 -9.20 6.88
N GLY A 133 2.81 -8.63 7.97
CA GLY A 133 2.21 -7.30 7.99
C GLY A 133 2.56 -6.56 9.26
N VAL A 134 2.22 -5.28 9.27
CA VAL A 134 2.50 -4.36 10.38
C VAL A 134 1.31 -3.44 10.57
N ALA A 135 0.97 -3.17 11.83
CA ALA A 135 -0.17 -2.34 12.17
C ALA A 135 0.17 -1.42 13.35
N PHE A 136 -0.21 -0.15 13.24
CA PHE A 136 0.02 0.86 14.27
C PHE A 136 -0.81 2.13 14.02
N ASN A 137 -0.94 2.95 15.06
CA ASN A 137 -1.43 4.32 14.90
C ASN A 137 -0.37 5.19 14.23
N LEU A 138 -0.74 5.89 13.16
CA LEU A 138 0.13 6.76 12.41
C LEU A 138 0.59 7.95 13.26
N PRO A 139 1.87 8.37 13.13
CA PRO A 139 2.34 9.56 13.81
C PRO A 139 1.75 10.84 13.17
N TRP A 140 2.09 12.00 13.69
CA TRP A 140 1.89 13.25 12.94
C TRP A 140 2.55 13.13 11.55
N PRO A 141 1.95 13.61 10.44
CA PRO A 141 0.79 14.51 10.35
C PRO A 141 -0.60 13.85 10.35
N TRP A 142 -0.70 12.52 10.48
CA TRP A 142 -1.95 11.77 10.29
C TRP A 142 -2.84 11.66 11.54
N GLY A 143 -2.54 12.40 12.60
CA GLY A 143 -3.43 12.54 13.76
C GLY A 143 -3.73 11.24 14.53
N GLY A 144 -2.89 10.20 14.44
CA GLY A 144 -3.11 8.94 15.15
C GLY A 144 -4.02 7.95 14.43
N GLU A 145 -4.36 8.18 13.16
CA GLU A 145 -5.20 7.26 12.39
C GLU A 145 -4.60 5.85 12.31
N TRP A 146 -5.46 4.84 12.37
CA TRP A 146 -5.05 3.44 12.30
C TRP A 146 -4.51 3.10 10.92
N PHE A 147 -3.32 2.51 10.87
CA PHE A 147 -2.69 2.05 9.64
C PHE A 147 -2.32 0.58 9.73
N GLU A 148 -2.66 -0.16 8.68
CA GLU A 148 -2.23 -1.53 8.47
C GLU A 148 -1.57 -1.64 7.10
N PHE A 149 -0.42 -2.28 7.07
CA PHE A 149 0.26 -2.65 5.85
C PHE A 149 0.51 -4.15 5.86
N HIS A 150 -0.21 -4.85 4.99
CA HIS A 150 -0.08 -6.29 4.78
C HIS A 150 0.82 -6.56 3.58
N ASP A 151 1.27 -7.81 3.44
CA ASP A 151 1.99 -8.27 2.24
C ASP A 151 3.33 -7.51 2.02
N ILE A 152 4.10 -7.37 3.10
CA ILE A 152 5.46 -6.81 3.06
C ILE A 152 6.31 -7.62 2.08
N ARG A 153 6.82 -6.95 1.05
CA ARG A 153 7.64 -7.56 0.01
C ARG A 153 9.13 -7.52 0.38
N PRO A 154 10.00 -8.26 -0.32
CA PRO A 154 11.45 -8.10 -0.13
C PRO A 154 11.91 -6.64 -0.34
N LEU A 155 11.32 -5.94 -1.31
CA LEU A 155 11.57 -4.51 -1.56
C LEU A 155 10.29 -3.69 -1.43
N ASN A 156 10.29 -2.68 -0.56
CA ASN A 156 9.14 -1.81 -0.32
C ASN A 156 9.59 -0.36 -0.48
N TYR A 157 8.99 0.40 -1.40
CA TYR A 157 9.36 1.79 -1.64
C TYR A 157 8.43 2.73 -0.90
N ILE A 158 8.98 3.61 -0.06
CA ILE A 158 8.22 4.66 0.62
C ILE A 158 8.41 5.96 -0.17
N ILE A 159 7.38 6.35 -0.92
CA ILE A 159 7.40 7.50 -1.82
C ILE A 159 6.50 8.60 -1.28
N GLY A 160 6.90 9.85 -1.44
CA GLY A 160 6.07 11.00 -1.08
C GLY A 160 6.80 12.32 -1.26
N SER A 161 6.02 13.39 -1.42
CA SER A 161 6.54 14.75 -1.55
C SER A 161 7.31 15.20 -0.30
N LEU A 162 8.03 16.32 -0.38
CA LEU A 162 8.61 16.96 0.80
C LEU A 162 7.47 17.35 1.77
N GLY A 163 7.65 17.07 3.07
CA GLY A 163 6.61 17.38 4.08
C GLY A 163 5.43 16.40 4.16
N SER A 164 5.37 15.35 3.32
CA SER A 164 4.30 14.33 3.35
C SER A 164 4.27 13.45 4.60
N GLY A 165 5.28 13.53 5.47
CA GLY A 165 5.40 12.67 6.66
C GLY A 165 6.15 11.35 6.43
N LYS A 166 6.58 11.03 5.20
CA LYS A 166 7.24 9.75 4.86
C LYS A 166 8.39 9.31 5.79
N THR A 167 9.24 10.23 6.25
CA THR A 167 10.31 9.90 7.22
C THR A 167 9.74 9.45 8.56
N ARG A 168 8.66 10.07 9.04
CA ARG A 168 7.99 9.67 10.28
C ARG A 168 7.30 8.31 10.13
N LEU A 169 6.71 8.03 8.97
CA LEU A 169 6.21 6.69 8.66
C LEU A 169 7.35 5.66 8.70
N ALA A 170 8.48 5.96 8.06
CA ALA A 170 9.64 5.07 7.99
C ALA A 170 10.19 4.75 9.40
N MET A 171 10.36 5.77 10.26
CA MET A 171 10.77 5.58 11.65
C MET A 171 9.74 4.73 12.42
N ARG A 172 8.45 5.03 12.28
CA ARG A 172 7.38 4.27 12.95
C ARG A 172 7.30 2.82 12.49
N LEU A 173 7.57 2.55 11.21
CA LEU A 173 7.69 1.19 10.65
C LEU A 173 8.84 0.43 11.30
N ALA A 174 10.01 1.05 11.44
CA ALA A 174 11.15 0.43 12.10
C ALA A 174 10.87 0.10 13.58
N GLU A 175 10.12 0.96 14.28
CA GLU A 175 9.69 0.71 15.66
C GLU A 175 8.64 -0.41 15.77
N ALA A 176 7.75 -0.53 14.77
CA ALA A 176 6.66 -1.50 14.80
C ALA A 176 7.08 -2.90 14.33
N LEU A 177 8.06 -2.99 13.44
CA LEU A 177 8.55 -4.26 12.90
C LEU A 177 9.56 -4.91 13.86
N PRO A 178 9.32 -6.15 14.32
CA PRO A 178 10.22 -6.80 15.27
C PRO A 178 11.64 -6.98 14.71
N GLY A 179 12.63 -6.35 15.35
CA GLY A 179 14.04 -6.44 14.94
C GLY A 179 14.42 -5.57 13.74
N ALA A 180 13.53 -4.68 13.30
CA ALA A 180 13.85 -3.73 12.24
C ALA A 180 14.72 -2.58 12.74
N VAL A 181 15.55 -2.04 11.85
CA VAL A 181 16.42 -0.88 12.13
C VAL A 181 16.18 0.22 11.11
N PHE A 182 16.01 1.45 11.60
CA PHE A 182 16.00 2.65 10.76
C PHE A 182 17.44 3.12 10.51
N VAL A 183 17.78 3.34 9.24
CA VAL A 183 19.08 3.79 8.79
C VAL A 183 18.91 5.18 8.16
N GLY A 184 19.23 6.22 8.93
CA GLY A 184 19.12 7.61 8.52
C GLY A 184 20.28 8.09 7.64
N LEU A 185 20.28 9.39 7.33
CA LEU A 185 21.35 10.06 6.58
C LEU A 185 22.62 10.28 7.41
N ASP A 186 22.54 10.18 8.74
CA ASP A 186 23.66 10.24 9.68
C ASP A 186 24.73 9.16 9.41
N ARG A 187 24.37 8.11 8.66
CA ARG A 187 25.32 7.13 8.08
C ARG A 187 26.43 7.79 7.25
N LEU A 188 26.22 9.00 6.75
CA LEU A 188 27.19 9.75 5.93
C LEU A 188 28.10 10.67 6.76
N GLU A 189 27.57 11.27 7.84
CA GLU A 189 28.29 12.29 8.62
C GLU A 189 29.30 11.68 9.60
N ASN A 190 28.97 10.56 10.24
CA ASN A 190 29.86 9.82 11.15
C ASN A 190 29.97 8.32 10.82
N GLY A 191 29.08 7.80 9.97
CA GLY A 191 28.92 6.37 9.72
C GLY A 191 29.96 5.74 8.79
N ALA A 192 30.62 6.47 7.88
CA ALA A 192 31.65 5.87 7.03
C ALA A 192 32.92 5.48 7.82
N ALA A 193 33.37 6.34 8.74
CA ALA A 193 34.51 6.07 9.60
C ALA A 193 34.18 5.06 10.71
N ALA A 194 33.00 5.17 11.33
CA ALA A 194 32.53 4.20 12.32
C ALA A 194 32.27 2.82 11.69
N ALA A 195 31.67 2.75 10.49
CA ALA A 195 31.52 1.51 9.74
C ALA A 195 32.88 0.95 9.31
N ALA A 196 33.83 1.79 8.88
CA ALA A 196 35.17 1.32 8.54
C ALA A 196 35.88 0.68 9.74
N GLY A 197 35.81 1.29 10.93
CA GLY A 197 36.35 0.71 12.16
C GLY A 197 35.65 -0.60 12.56
N ALA A 198 34.32 -0.64 12.48
CA ALA A 198 33.54 -1.83 12.81
C ALA A 198 33.73 -2.98 11.80
N LEU A 199 33.93 -2.66 10.52
CA LEU A 199 34.28 -3.63 9.47
C LEU A 199 35.68 -4.20 9.68
N GLN A 200 36.66 -3.36 10.04
CA GLN A 200 38.01 -3.83 10.37
C GLN A 200 38.02 -4.80 11.56
N ALA A 201 37.13 -4.58 12.54
CA ALA A 201 36.97 -5.48 13.68
C ALA A 201 36.28 -6.81 13.34
N ASN A 202 35.63 -6.94 12.17
CA ASN A 202 34.93 -8.15 11.75
C ASN A 202 35.26 -8.54 10.29
N PRO A 203 36.29 -9.40 10.08
CA PRO A 203 36.75 -9.79 8.74
C PRO A 203 35.68 -10.48 7.88
N ALA A 204 34.74 -11.23 8.49
CA ALA A 204 33.67 -11.90 7.75
C ALA A 204 32.66 -10.90 7.18
N TRP A 205 32.28 -9.89 7.99
CA TRP A 205 31.43 -8.79 7.54
C TRP A 205 32.13 -7.93 6.48
N GLN A 206 33.41 -7.61 6.68
CA GLN A 206 34.22 -6.91 5.69
C GLN A 206 34.27 -7.67 4.34
N ALA A 207 34.43 -9.00 4.37
CA ALA A 207 34.44 -9.83 3.17
C ALA A 207 33.07 -9.86 2.46
N ARG A 208 31.95 -9.78 3.17
CA ARG A 208 30.62 -9.63 2.55
C ARG A 208 30.49 -8.30 1.83
N VAL A 209 30.83 -7.19 2.50
CA VAL A 209 30.79 -5.84 1.90
C VAL A 209 31.70 -5.75 0.67
N ALA A 210 32.92 -6.31 0.75
CA ALA A 210 33.85 -6.33 -0.38
C ALA A 210 33.30 -7.12 -1.58
N ARG A 211 32.64 -8.26 -1.35
CA ARG A 211 31.96 -9.03 -2.40
C ARG A 211 30.81 -8.25 -3.04
N ALA A 212 30.01 -7.56 -2.22
CA ALA A 212 28.92 -6.70 -2.72
C ALA A 212 29.47 -5.56 -3.58
N LEU A 213 30.50 -4.84 -3.12
CA LEU A 213 31.19 -3.78 -3.87
C LEU A 213 31.73 -4.30 -5.21
N ALA A 214 32.37 -5.48 -5.22
CA ALA A 214 32.88 -6.08 -6.44
C ALA A 214 31.77 -6.47 -7.42
N SER A 215 30.63 -6.95 -6.94
CA SER A 215 29.46 -7.25 -7.77
C SER A 215 28.86 -5.98 -8.39
N LEU A 216 28.76 -4.91 -7.59
CA LEU A 216 28.23 -3.63 -8.05
C LEU A 216 29.15 -2.95 -9.05
N ALA A 217 30.46 -3.02 -8.86
CA ALA A 217 31.44 -2.50 -9.79
C ALA A 217 31.34 -3.17 -11.17
N LYS A 218 31.08 -4.49 -11.22
CA LYS A 218 30.79 -5.21 -12.48
C LYS A 218 29.51 -4.72 -13.16
N GLY A 219 28.56 -4.19 -12.40
CA GLY A 219 27.34 -3.55 -12.88
C GLY A 219 27.51 -2.07 -13.27
N GLY A 220 28.72 -1.51 -13.17
CA GLY A 220 29.01 -0.12 -13.52
C GLY A 220 28.93 0.86 -12.35
N ALA A 221 28.86 0.39 -11.10
CA ALA A 221 28.90 1.28 -9.93
C ALA A 221 30.29 1.88 -9.70
N THR A 222 30.30 3.16 -9.32
CA THR A 222 31.48 3.86 -8.83
C THR A 222 31.61 3.64 -7.32
N GLN A 223 32.79 3.23 -6.85
CA GLN A 223 33.01 3.11 -5.41
C GLN A 223 33.07 4.50 -4.76
N SER A 224 32.32 4.66 -3.67
CA SER A 224 32.30 5.88 -2.87
C SER A 224 32.17 5.55 -1.37
N PRO A 225 32.53 6.48 -0.47
CA PRO A 225 32.27 6.32 0.96
C PRO A 225 30.78 6.10 1.27
N ALA A 226 29.90 6.81 0.56
CA ALA A 226 28.44 6.67 0.68
C ALA A 226 27.96 5.25 0.32
N LEU A 227 28.46 4.70 -0.80
CA LEU A 227 28.14 3.33 -1.20
C LEU A 227 28.66 2.31 -0.18
N THR A 228 29.88 2.52 0.31
CA THR A 228 30.50 1.61 1.30
C THR A 228 29.72 1.61 2.62
N ALA A 229 29.32 2.78 3.12
CA ALA A 229 28.50 2.90 4.34
C ALA A 229 27.13 2.23 4.16
N LEU A 230 26.47 2.44 3.01
CA LEU A 230 25.19 1.80 2.71
C LEU A 230 25.32 0.27 2.67
N LEU A 231 26.35 -0.26 2.01
CA LEU A 231 26.58 -1.71 1.94
C LEU A 231 26.95 -2.30 3.29
N ALA A 232 27.67 -1.56 4.15
CA ALA A 232 27.92 -2.00 5.52
C ALA A 232 26.59 -2.25 6.25
N CYS A 233 25.63 -1.33 6.16
CA CYS A 233 24.29 -1.51 6.71
C CYS A 233 23.54 -2.70 6.07
N LEU A 234 23.58 -2.83 4.74
CA LEU A 234 22.91 -3.91 4.00
C LEU A 234 23.53 -5.29 4.22
N GLU A 235 24.79 -5.39 4.65
CA GLU A 235 25.48 -6.66 4.94
C GLU A 235 25.61 -6.94 6.44
N ALA A 236 25.09 -6.05 7.28
CA ALA A 236 25.06 -6.23 8.73
C ALA A 236 24.15 -7.40 9.11
N GLU A 237 24.66 -8.25 10.00
CA GLU A 237 23.88 -9.29 10.66
C GLU A 237 23.09 -8.69 11.84
N GLY A 238 21.93 -9.28 12.15
CA GLY A 238 21.11 -8.89 13.30
C GLY A 238 19.75 -8.34 12.90
N PRO A 239 19.65 -7.23 12.14
CA PRO A 239 18.36 -6.67 11.75
C PRO A 239 17.57 -7.65 10.88
N SER A 240 16.33 -7.91 11.27
CA SER A 240 15.36 -8.75 10.55
C SER A 240 14.69 -8.01 9.40
N ALA A 241 14.77 -6.67 9.39
CA ALA A 241 14.36 -5.77 8.32
C ALA A 241 15.16 -4.46 8.40
N LEU A 242 15.28 -3.74 7.29
CA LEU A 242 15.92 -2.43 7.26
C LEU A 242 14.99 -1.39 6.67
N VAL A 243 14.93 -0.22 7.30
CA VAL A 243 14.23 0.95 6.78
C VAL A 243 15.27 2.04 6.48
N ILE A 244 15.53 2.29 5.20
CA ILE A 244 16.64 3.11 4.75
C ILE A 244 16.11 4.44 4.21
N ASP A 245 16.57 5.54 4.81
CA ASP A 245 16.27 6.89 4.33
C ASP A 245 17.12 7.21 3.09
N LEU A 246 16.47 7.76 2.06
CA LEU A 246 17.03 8.20 0.79
C LEU A 246 18.21 7.35 0.30
N ILE A 247 17.92 6.16 -0.22
CA ILE A 247 18.93 5.15 -0.57
C ILE A 247 19.96 5.67 -1.59
N GLU A 248 19.55 6.60 -2.47
CA GLU A 248 20.39 7.17 -3.52
C GLU A 248 21.33 8.29 -3.08
N GLN A 249 21.30 8.73 -1.81
CA GLN A 249 22.06 9.90 -1.35
C GLN A 249 23.58 9.71 -1.63
N ASP A 250 24.18 10.71 -2.28
CA ASP A 250 25.58 10.76 -2.71
C ASP A 250 26.03 9.59 -3.63
N LEU A 251 25.09 8.96 -4.33
CA LEU A 251 25.36 7.96 -5.36
C LEU A 251 25.14 8.56 -6.75
N ASP A 252 26.06 8.34 -7.67
CA ASP A 252 25.85 8.67 -9.08
C ASP A 252 24.79 7.75 -9.72
N ARG A 253 24.23 8.18 -10.87
CA ARG A 253 23.14 7.44 -11.52
C ARG A 253 23.53 6.01 -11.92
N PRO A 254 24.71 5.72 -12.51
CA PRO A 254 25.14 4.34 -12.77
C PRO A 254 25.18 3.48 -11.51
N THR A 255 25.68 4.03 -10.40
CA THR A 255 25.73 3.33 -9.11
C THR A 255 24.33 3.02 -8.59
N GLN A 256 23.38 3.94 -8.71
CA GLN A 256 21.98 3.71 -8.34
C GLN A 256 21.36 2.57 -9.16
N GLN A 257 21.59 2.55 -10.48
CA GLN A 257 21.07 1.49 -11.36
C GLN A 257 21.67 0.12 -11.03
N ALA A 258 22.99 0.07 -10.82
CA ALA A 258 23.68 -1.15 -10.39
C ALA A 258 23.17 -1.64 -9.03
N LEU A 259 22.97 -0.71 -8.08
CA LEU A 259 22.45 -1.00 -6.75
C LEU A 259 21.07 -1.64 -6.79
N ILE A 260 20.12 -1.06 -7.52
CA ILE A 260 18.77 -1.64 -7.55
C ILE A 260 18.75 -2.98 -8.29
N ALA A 261 19.52 -3.13 -9.38
CA ALA A 261 19.64 -4.41 -10.07
C ALA A 261 20.19 -5.50 -9.13
N TRP A 262 21.20 -5.15 -8.33
CA TRP A 262 21.78 -6.05 -7.34
C TRP A 262 20.80 -6.39 -6.20
N LEU A 263 20.06 -5.41 -5.68
CA LEU A 263 19.03 -5.65 -4.66
C LEU A 263 17.91 -6.56 -5.17
N ARG A 264 17.45 -6.37 -6.41
CA ARG A 264 16.46 -7.25 -7.06
C ARG A 264 16.99 -8.67 -7.24
N ALA A 265 18.25 -8.83 -7.64
CA ALA A 265 18.85 -10.16 -7.75
C ALA A 265 18.96 -10.87 -6.39
N ARG A 266 19.13 -10.12 -5.30
CA ARG A 266 19.23 -10.67 -3.95
C ARG A 266 17.92 -11.24 -3.41
N THR A 267 16.76 -10.75 -3.83
CA THR A 267 15.45 -11.19 -3.29
C THR A 267 15.24 -12.70 -3.44
N ALA A 268 15.86 -13.32 -4.44
CA ALA A 268 15.81 -14.77 -4.68
C ALA A 268 16.59 -15.59 -3.63
N THR A 269 17.57 -14.99 -2.95
CA THR A 269 18.47 -15.67 -2.00
C THR A 269 18.36 -15.16 -0.57
N ASP A 270 17.89 -13.93 -0.40
CA ASP A 270 17.78 -13.21 0.86
C ASP A 270 16.43 -12.49 0.88
N ALA A 271 15.51 -13.01 1.67
CA ALA A 271 14.14 -12.50 1.77
C ALA A 271 13.99 -11.40 2.83
N ARG A 272 15.10 -10.86 3.38
CA ARG A 272 15.04 -9.80 4.39
C ARG A 272 14.33 -8.57 3.82
N PRO A 273 13.20 -8.12 4.41
CA PRO A 273 12.49 -6.95 3.92
C PRO A 273 13.31 -5.67 4.01
N LEU A 274 13.33 -4.92 2.91
CA LEU A 274 13.90 -3.59 2.84
C LEU A 274 12.78 -2.58 2.57
N PHE A 275 12.73 -1.52 3.37
CA PHE A 275 11.89 -0.35 3.15
C PHE A 275 12.78 0.79 2.71
N LEU A 276 12.63 1.23 1.47
CA LEU A 276 13.52 2.16 0.80
C LEU A 276 12.79 3.46 0.55
N MET A 277 13.25 4.55 1.17
CA MET A 277 12.85 5.88 0.73
C MET A 277 13.69 6.25 -0.49
N THR A 278 13.04 6.70 -1.56
CA THR A 278 13.72 7.18 -2.76
C THR A 278 12.92 8.23 -3.49
N ARG A 279 13.62 9.06 -4.24
CA ARG A 279 13.09 10.03 -5.21
C ARG A 279 13.75 9.83 -6.58
N SER A 280 14.54 8.77 -6.74
CA SER A 280 15.28 8.51 -7.96
C SER A 280 14.52 7.54 -8.86
N SER A 281 14.25 7.98 -10.09
CA SER A 281 13.75 7.10 -11.16
C SER A 281 14.79 6.08 -11.63
N ALA A 282 16.06 6.22 -11.23
CA ALA A 282 17.07 5.19 -11.46
C ALA A 282 16.99 4.04 -10.45
N ILE A 283 16.40 4.30 -9.27
CA ILE A 283 16.13 3.29 -8.24
C ILE A 283 14.72 2.69 -8.44
N LEU A 284 13.70 3.54 -8.61
CA LEU A 284 12.33 3.10 -8.82
C LEU A 284 11.87 3.46 -10.23
N ASP A 285 12.00 2.49 -11.13
CA ASP A 285 11.34 2.50 -12.44
C ASP A 285 9.99 1.78 -12.32
N LEU A 286 8.90 2.54 -12.43
CA LEU A 286 7.52 2.02 -12.31
C LEU A 286 7.21 0.95 -13.36
N SER A 287 7.85 0.98 -14.53
CA SER A 287 7.63 -0.03 -15.56
C SER A 287 8.32 -1.38 -15.28
N ALA A 288 9.25 -1.39 -14.32
CA ALA A 288 10.08 -2.55 -13.97
C ALA A 288 9.72 -3.14 -12.60
N VAL A 289 8.68 -2.66 -11.94
CA VAL A 289 8.24 -3.13 -10.61
C VAL A 289 7.72 -4.55 -10.73
N GLY A 290 8.41 -5.49 -10.09
CA GLY A 290 8.07 -6.91 -10.10
C GLY A 290 7.17 -7.35 -8.93
N PRO A 291 6.90 -8.67 -8.83
CA PRO A 291 6.08 -9.24 -7.75
C PRO A 291 6.76 -9.16 -6.36
N ASP A 292 8.08 -8.99 -6.30
CA ASP A 292 8.84 -8.86 -5.05
C ASP A 292 8.96 -7.39 -4.58
N GLU A 293 8.20 -6.49 -5.21
CA GLU A 293 8.24 -5.06 -4.97
C GLU A 293 6.86 -4.52 -4.57
N ALA A 294 6.83 -3.59 -3.62
CA ALA A 294 5.63 -2.85 -3.25
C ALA A 294 5.94 -1.36 -3.15
N ILE A 295 4.95 -0.51 -3.45
CA ILE A 295 5.06 0.94 -3.34
C ILE A 295 4.06 1.44 -2.31
N ILE A 296 4.53 2.23 -1.36
CA ILE A 296 3.74 2.94 -0.35
C ILE A 296 3.85 4.43 -0.64
N LEU A 297 2.72 5.08 -0.94
CA LEU A 297 2.63 6.52 -1.15
C LEU A 297 2.22 7.22 0.14
N CYS A 298 3.00 8.21 0.56
CA CYS A 298 2.63 9.25 1.52
C CYS A 298 2.20 10.51 0.73
N PRO A 299 0.90 10.78 0.60
CA PRO A 299 0.41 11.89 -0.22
C PRO A 299 0.64 13.25 0.44
N ALA A 300 0.70 14.31 -0.38
CA ALA A 300 1.00 15.66 0.07
C ALA A 300 -0.10 16.28 0.95
N ASN A 301 -1.35 15.83 0.79
CA ASN A 301 -2.51 16.30 1.54
C ASN A 301 -2.66 15.63 2.92
N HIS A 302 -1.68 14.83 3.34
CA HIS A 302 -1.68 14.11 4.61
C HIS A 302 -2.85 13.12 4.79
N ASN A 303 -3.45 12.65 3.69
CA ASN A 303 -4.20 11.40 3.75
C ASN A 303 -3.28 10.25 4.20
N PRO A 304 -3.84 9.18 4.81
CA PRO A 304 -3.07 8.01 5.22
C PRO A 304 -2.20 7.45 4.10
N PRO A 305 -1.02 6.89 4.46
CA PRO A 305 -0.21 6.17 3.50
C PRO A 305 -0.99 5.01 2.89
N SER A 306 -0.80 4.78 1.59
CA SER A 306 -1.54 3.76 0.85
C SER A 306 -0.63 3.02 -0.11
N ARG A 307 -0.97 1.77 -0.42
CA ARG A 307 -0.27 1.00 -1.45
C ARG A 307 -0.64 1.54 -2.82
N VAL A 308 0.36 1.63 -3.71
CA VAL A 308 0.17 2.07 -5.10
C VAL A 308 0.57 0.95 -6.03
N ALA A 309 -0.32 0.63 -6.97
CA ALA A 309 0.00 -0.31 -8.04
C ALA A 309 0.81 0.39 -9.14
N PRO A 310 1.78 -0.29 -9.78
CA PRO A 310 2.75 0.33 -10.68
C PRO A 310 2.23 0.48 -12.12
N TYR A 311 0.96 0.83 -12.32
CA TYR A 311 0.39 1.07 -13.65
C TYR A 311 -0.39 2.38 -13.71
N ARG A 312 -0.35 3.04 -14.88
CA ARG A 312 -1.09 4.28 -15.12
C ARG A 312 -2.58 4.08 -14.89
N GLY A 313 -3.20 5.04 -14.20
CA GLY A 313 -4.61 4.99 -13.81
C GLY A 313 -4.85 4.40 -12.42
N ALA A 314 -3.89 3.68 -11.83
CA ALA A 314 -4.03 3.21 -10.45
C ALA A 314 -4.10 4.39 -9.46
N PRO A 315 -4.92 4.31 -8.39
CA PRO A 315 -4.95 5.32 -7.35
C PRO A 315 -3.54 5.62 -6.80
N GLY A 316 -3.16 6.90 -6.77
CA GLY A 316 -1.85 7.33 -6.30
C GLY A 316 -0.69 7.17 -7.30
N TYR A 317 -0.89 6.49 -8.44
CA TYR A 317 0.16 6.30 -9.44
C TYR A 317 0.76 7.63 -9.92
N GLU A 318 -0.08 8.59 -10.30
CA GLU A 318 0.39 9.89 -10.80
C GLU A 318 1.15 10.66 -9.72
N ALA A 319 0.76 10.53 -8.46
CA ALA A 319 1.48 11.15 -7.35
C ALA A 319 2.86 10.54 -7.14
N VAL A 320 2.99 9.21 -7.27
CA VAL A 320 4.28 8.51 -7.24
C VAL A 320 5.14 8.94 -8.44
N ALA A 321 4.58 8.94 -9.66
CA ALA A 321 5.27 9.34 -10.87
C ALA A 321 5.79 10.79 -10.77
N MET A 322 4.99 11.70 -10.22
CA MET A 322 5.42 13.08 -9.94
C MET A 322 6.57 13.15 -8.92
N CYS A 323 6.55 12.31 -7.89
CA CYS A 323 7.65 12.26 -6.92
C CYS A 323 8.96 11.76 -7.54
N LEU A 324 8.89 10.92 -8.58
CA LEU A 324 10.03 10.36 -9.31
C LEU A 324 10.46 11.18 -10.54
N ALA A 325 9.69 12.22 -10.88
CA ALA A 325 10.02 13.12 -11.99
C ALA A 325 11.36 13.83 -11.76
N SER A 326 11.94 14.36 -12.84
CA SER A 326 13.24 15.04 -12.78
C SER A 326 13.22 16.19 -11.75
N PRO A 327 14.38 16.55 -11.16
CA PRO A 327 14.46 17.67 -10.22
C PRO A 327 13.81 18.94 -10.76
N GLU A 328 14.05 19.28 -12.03
CA GLU A 328 13.51 20.47 -12.69
C GLU A 328 11.98 20.43 -12.79
N ILE A 329 11.41 19.26 -13.12
CA ILE A 329 9.96 19.07 -13.19
C ILE A 329 9.34 19.22 -11.79
N ARG A 330 9.95 18.61 -10.77
CA ARG A 330 9.48 18.71 -9.39
C ARG A 330 9.54 20.13 -8.86
N GLU A 331 10.62 20.84 -9.17
CA GLU A 331 10.81 22.22 -8.75
C GLU A 331 9.81 23.16 -9.43
N ARG A 332 9.54 22.95 -10.73
CA ARG A 332 8.49 23.70 -11.45
C ARG A 332 7.10 23.47 -10.87
N ILE A 333 6.79 22.25 -10.45
CA ILE A 333 5.50 21.91 -9.83
C ILE A 333 5.39 22.54 -8.42
N ALA A 334 6.45 22.48 -7.63
CA ALA A 334 6.51 23.11 -6.32
C ALA A 334 6.35 24.65 -6.38
N ARG A 335 6.70 25.26 -7.51
CA ARG A 335 6.61 26.71 -7.76
C ARG A 335 5.28 27.20 -8.35
N ARG A 336 4.21 26.38 -8.48
CA ARG A 336 2.95 26.89 -9.06
C ARG A 336 2.41 28.09 -8.25
N PRO A 337 1.97 29.19 -8.90
CA PRO A 337 1.72 30.47 -8.25
C PRO A 337 0.39 30.47 -7.48
N GLU A 338 0.30 31.30 -6.44
CA GLU A 338 -0.97 31.75 -5.87
C GLU A 338 -1.87 32.32 -6.99
N ALA A 339 -3.15 32.01 -6.90
CA ALA A 339 -4.17 32.31 -7.90
C ALA A 339 -4.15 33.78 -8.37
N ALA A 340 -4.35 33.97 -9.67
CA ALA A 340 -4.87 35.21 -10.24
C ALA A 340 -6.40 35.22 -10.15
#